data_AF-A0A8D8ZW61-F1
#
_entry.id   AF-A0A8D8ZW61-F1
#
_cell.length_a   1.000
_cell.length_b   1.000
_cell.length_c   1.000
_cell.angle_alpha   90.00
_cell.angle_beta   90.00
_cell.angle_gamma   90.00
#
_symmetry.space_group_name_H-M   'P 1'
#
loop_
_entity.id
_entity.type
_entity.pdbx_description
1 polymer ?
#
loop_
_entity_poly.entity_id
_entity_poly.type
_entity_poly.pdbx_seq_one_letter_code
_entity_poly.pdbx_strand_id
1 'polypeptide(L)'
;MYDKHKVFTKDIQWVPIGGQGDMYKADDVGPIHDDILIAKLRPGHEIDVTMFAVKSIGRDHAKFSPVATAFYRLLPRITLSEEIEGEMAQRLKTMFSPGVISIEKRPDGKRVAKVENARYDSGSRNVFREDDLKDLVQISRVPDHFIFTIESVGAYKPDVLFLEAVKGLKNKCNVYMEALLKNES
;
A
#
# COMPACT_ATOMS: atom_id res chain seq x y z
N MET A 1 3.71 -19.93 37.88
CA MET A 1 4.06 -19.46 36.52
C MET A 1 3.65 -20.57 35.55
N TYR A 2 2.87 -20.28 34.50
CA TYR A 2 2.38 -21.32 33.57
C TYR A 2 3.36 -21.46 32.39
N ASP A 3 3.94 -22.64 32.23
CA ASP A 3 4.79 -22.97 31.08
C ASP A 3 3.95 -23.14 29.81
N LYS A 4 4.46 -22.71 28.65
CA LYS A 4 3.85 -22.80 27.30
C LYS A 4 2.35 -22.44 27.19
N HIS A 5 1.84 -21.56 28.06
CA HIS A 5 0.43 -21.17 28.07
C HIS A 5 0.01 -20.24 26.90
N LYS A 6 0.95 -19.79 26.07
CA LYS A 6 0.70 -19.02 24.84
C LYS A 6 1.35 -19.76 23.69
N VAL A 7 0.55 -20.09 22.69
CA VAL A 7 1.01 -20.73 21.44
C VAL A 7 1.07 -19.65 20.38
N PHE A 8 2.24 -19.49 19.77
CA PHE A 8 2.53 -18.51 18.73
C PHE A 8 2.81 -19.19 17.39
N THR A 9 2.86 -18.41 16.32
CA THR A 9 3.21 -18.91 14.99
C THR A 9 4.60 -19.52 14.91
N LYS A 10 5.60 -19.03 15.65
CA LYS A 10 6.93 -19.68 15.71
C LYS A 10 6.92 -21.13 16.22
N ASP A 11 5.84 -21.57 16.87
CA ASP A 11 5.71 -22.94 17.36
C ASP A 11 5.28 -23.89 16.22
N ILE A 12 4.95 -23.37 15.03
CA ILE A 12 4.67 -24.13 13.81
C ILE A 12 6.00 -24.64 13.22
N GLN A 13 6.11 -25.96 13.06
CA GLN A 13 7.30 -26.61 12.51
C GLN A 13 7.04 -27.12 11.10
N TRP A 14 7.98 -26.86 10.20
CA TRP A 14 7.95 -27.43 8.86
C TRP A 14 8.37 -28.90 8.87
N VAL A 15 7.54 -29.75 8.26
CA VAL A 15 7.82 -31.17 8.06
C VAL A 15 7.97 -31.40 6.54
N PRO A 16 9.19 -31.64 6.03
CA PRO A 16 9.41 -31.82 4.60
C PRO A 16 8.79 -33.11 4.09
N ILE A 17 8.25 -33.07 2.86
CA ILE A 17 7.68 -34.24 2.17
C ILE A 17 8.49 -34.56 0.92
N GLY A 18 8.95 -35.80 0.78
CA GLY A 18 9.78 -36.22 -0.37
C GLY A 18 11.11 -35.45 -0.45
N GLY A 19 11.51 -35.03 -1.65
CA GLY A 19 12.76 -34.27 -1.88
C GLY A 19 12.71 -32.79 -1.48
N GLN A 20 11.68 -32.34 -0.76
CA GLN A 20 11.60 -30.93 -0.33
C GLN A 20 12.74 -30.54 0.63
N GLY A 21 13.18 -31.48 1.49
CA GLY A 21 14.29 -31.26 2.42
C GLY A 21 15.64 -31.04 1.73
N ASP A 22 15.77 -31.45 0.46
CA ASP A 22 16.97 -31.20 -0.34
C ASP A 22 16.96 -29.81 -0.99
N MET A 23 15.78 -29.21 -1.19
CA MET A 23 15.60 -27.91 -1.85
C MET A 23 15.52 -26.74 -0.88
N TYR A 24 14.99 -26.97 0.32
CA TYR A 24 14.70 -25.92 1.31
C TYR A 24 15.22 -26.31 2.69
N LYS A 25 15.60 -25.30 3.47
CA LYS A 25 15.91 -25.42 4.89
C LYS A 25 14.67 -25.12 5.72
N ALA A 26 14.70 -25.50 7.00
CA ALA A 26 13.62 -25.20 7.94
C ALA A 26 13.31 -23.70 8.05
N ASP A 27 14.34 -22.85 7.97
CA ASP A 27 14.17 -21.40 8.01
C ASP A 27 13.58 -20.81 6.72
N ASP A 28 13.58 -21.56 5.62
CA ASP A 28 13.04 -21.11 4.33
C ASP A 28 11.52 -21.31 4.24
N VAL A 29 10.94 -22.15 5.10
CA VAL A 29 9.52 -22.56 5.04
C VAL A 29 8.86 -22.44 6.40
N GLY A 30 7.94 -21.50 6.52
CA GLY A 30 7.23 -21.27 7.77
C GLY A 30 6.33 -20.03 7.73
N PRO A 31 5.77 -19.64 8.88
CA PRO A 31 5.09 -18.35 9.01
C PRO A 31 6.07 -17.19 8.80
N ILE A 32 5.57 -16.07 8.30
CA ILE A 32 6.38 -14.86 8.05
C ILE A 32 6.66 -14.10 9.35
N HIS A 33 5.69 -14.11 10.27
CA HIS A 33 5.77 -13.44 11.56
C HIS A 33 5.73 -14.48 12.66
N ASP A 34 6.69 -14.42 13.58
CA ASP A 34 6.90 -15.41 14.64
C ASP A 34 6.03 -15.18 15.89
N ASP A 35 5.41 -14.01 16.01
CA ASP A 35 4.77 -13.51 17.22
C ASP A 35 3.25 -13.38 17.12
N ILE A 36 2.63 -13.96 16.09
CA ILE A 36 1.18 -14.02 15.99
C ILE A 36 0.68 -15.06 16.99
N LEU A 37 -0.07 -14.60 17.99
CA LEU A 37 -0.69 -15.47 18.99
C LEU A 37 -1.81 -16.30 18.34
N ILE A 38 -1.71 -17.61 18.42
CA ILE A 38 -2.72 -18.55 17.90
C ILE A 38 -3.71 -18.92 19.00
N ALA A 39 -3.21 -19.33 20.17
CA ALA A 39 -4.04 -19.81 21.26
C ALA A 39 -3.44 -19.51 22.64
N LYS A 40 -4.30 -19.48 23.67
CA LYS A 40 -3.88 -19.45 25.07
C LYS A 40 -4.39 -20.69 25.79
N LEU A 41 -3.50 -21.43 26.42
CA LEU A 41 -3.78 -22.71 27.06
C LEU A 41 -3.86 -22.58 28.59
N ARG A 42 -4.39 -23.63 29.21
CA ARG A 42 -4.35 -23.88 30.66
C ARG A 42 -3.68 -25.23 30.90
N PRO A 43 -3.18 -25.49 32.12
CA PRO A 43 -2.62 -26.79 32.46
C PRO A 43 -3.60 -27.92 32.12
N GLY A 44 -3.13 -28.93 31.38
CA GLY A 44 -3.95 -30.05 30.88
C GLY A 44 -4.54 -29.86 29.48
N HIS A 45 -4.45 -28.67 28.88
CA HIS A 45 -4.83 -28.48 27.47
C HIS A 45 -3.67 -28.83 26.53
N GLU A 46 -4.00 -29.42 25.39
CA GLU A 46 -3.07 -29.80 24.33
C GLU A 46 -3.63 -29.41 22.96
N ILE A 47 -2.73 -29.04 22.03
CA ILE A 47 -3.04 -28.83 20.62
C ILE A 47 -2.04 -29.66 19.82
N ASP A 48 -2.55 -30.61 19.04
CA ASP A 48 -1.80 -31.34 18.03
C ASP A 48 -2.55 -31.23 16.69
N VAL A 49 -1.90 -30.62 15.69
CA VAL A 49 -2.51 -30.30 14.39
C VAL A 49 -1.48 -30.44 13.28
N THR A 50 -1.88 -31.12 12.21
CA THR A 50 -1.14 -31.13 10.94
C THR A 50 -1.79 -30.15 9.96
N MET A 51 -0.97 -29.29 9.33
CA MET A 51 -1.43 -28.26 8.39
C MET A 51 -0.85 -28.48 7.00
N PHE A 52 -1.65 -28.20 5.97
CA PHE A 52 -1.23 -28.28 4.56
C PHE A 52 -1.31 -26.90 3.90
N ALA A 53 -0.16 -26.36 3.51
CA ALA A 53 -0.09 -25.12 2.74
C ALA A 53 -0.29 -25.42 1.24
N VAL A 54 -1.22 -24.71 0.61
CA VAL A 54 -1.54 -24.87 -0.82
C VAL A 54 -1.51 -23.53 -1.54
N LYS A 55 -1.21 -23.56 -2.84
CA LYS A 55 -1.24 -22.38 -3.70
C LYS A 55 -2.66 -22.12 -4.22
N SER A 56 -3.12 -20.87 -4.13
CA SER A 56 -4.41 -20.41 -4.68
C SER A 56 -4.34 -18.90 -4.93
N ILE A 57 -5.44 -18.28 -5.34
CA ILE A 57 -5.54 -16.85 -5.66
C ILE A 57 -6.44 -16.11 -4.67
N GLY A 58 -6.19 -14.81 -4.47
CA GLY A 58 -6.98 -13.97 -3.56
C GLY A 58 -8.48 -13.89 -3.90
N ARG A 59 -8.87 -14.22 -5.15
CA ARG A 59 -10.29 -14.34 -5.55
C ARG A 59 -10.98 -15.51 -4.86
N ASP A 60 -10.27 -16.61 -4.62
CA ASP A 60 -10.85 -17.81 -4.01
C ASP A 60 -11.04 -17.59 -2.50
N HIS A 61 -10.08 -16.93 -1.84
CA HIS A 61 -10.20 -16.53 -0.44
C HIS A 61 -9.22 -15.41 -0.08
N ALA A 62 -9.63 -14.50 0.81
CA ALA A 62 -8.82 -13.35 1.24
C ALA A 62 -7.45 -13.72 1.86
N LYS A 63 -7.36 -14.90 2.49
CA LYS A 63 -6.10 -15.45 3.04
C LYS A 63 -4.98 -15.66 2.01
N PHE A 64 -5.33 -15.71 0.71
CA PHE A 64 -4.37 -15.80 -0.39
C PHE A 64 -4.04 -14.43 -0.99
N SER A 65 -4.55 -13.33 -0.44
CA SER A 65 -4.13 -11.98 -0.83
C SER A 65 -2.67 -11.77 -0.39
N PRO A 66 -1.74 -11.48 -1.31
CA PRO A 66 -0.34 -11.24 -0.96
C PRO A 66 -0.07 -9.81 -0.45
N VAL A 67 -1.10 -8.97 -0.42
CA VAL A 67 -1.03 -7.57 0.00
C VAL A 67 -1.97 -7.33 1.18
N ALA A 68 -1.52 -6.49 2.12
CA ALA A 68 -2.38 -5.92 3.15
C ALA A 68 -3.31 -4.89 2.51
N THR A 69 -2.75 -3.98 1.72
CA THR A 69 -3.51 -3.06 0.87
C THR A 69 -2.75 -2.76 -0.41
N ALA A 70 -3.49 -2.59 -1.50
CA ALA A 70 -2.98 -2.11 -2.76
C ALA A 70 -3.99 -1.13 -3.33
N PHE A 71 -3.58 0.13 -3.49
CA PHE A 71 -4.44 1.19 -4.00
C PHE A 71 -3.60 2.23 -4.74
N TYR A 72 -4.29 3.14 -5.42
CA TYR A 72 -3.66 4.28 -6.04
C TYR A 72 -4.47 5.53 -5.78
N ARG A 73 -3.81 6.68 -5.96
CA ARG A 73 -4.46 7.97 -6.12
C ARG A 73 -3.79 8.73 -7.26
N LEU A 74 -4.52 9.67 -7.85
CA LEU A 74 -3.93 10.57 -8.82
C LEU A 74 -3.08 11.64 -8.12
N LEU A 75 -2.03 12.12 -8.79
CA LEU A 75 -1.24 13.25 -8.30
C LEU A 75 -2.14 14.50 -8.17
N PRO A 76 -2.24 15.10 -6.97
CA PRO A 76 -2.94 16.36 -6.80
C PRO A 76 -2.25 17.47 -7.59
N ARG A 77 -3.03 18.34 -8.21
CA ARG A 77 -2.56 19.57 -8.86
C ARG A 77 -3.24 20.75 -8.18
N ILE A 78 -2.43 21.55 -7.49
CA ILE A 78 -2.87 22.78 -6.83
C ILE A 78 -2.33 23.95 -7.66
N THR A 79 -3.18 24.89 -8.00
CA THR A 79 -2.82 26.10 -8.75
C THR A 79 -3.38 27.31 -8.02
N LEU A 80 -2.53 28.30 -7.78
CA LEU A 80 -2.92 29.58 -7.21
C LEU A 80 -3.20 30.53 -8.38
N SER A 81 -4.42 31.06 -8.44
CA SER A 81 -4.87 31.95 -9.53
C SER A 81 -4.15 33.30 -9.47
N GLU A 82 -3.82 33.75 -8.26
CA GLU A 82 -3.19 35.05 -7.99
C GLU A 82 -2.09 34.92 -6.92
N GLU A 83 -1.31 35.98 -6.75
CA GLU A 83 -0.28 36.05 -5.71
C GLU A 83 -0.92 36.27 -4.34
N ILE A 84 -0.78 35.28 -3.46
CA ILE A 84 -1.31 35.32 -2.09
C ILE A 84 -0.17 35.70 -1.16
N GLU A 85 -0.28 36.85 -0.51
CA GLU A 85 0.79 37.44 0.30
C GLU A 85 0.46 37.51 1.81
N GLY A 86 1.49 37.73 2.63
CA GLY A 86 1.34 38.19 4.01
C GLY A 86 0.63 37.19 4.93
N GLU A 87 -0.34 37.68 5.71
CA GLU A 87 -1.12 36.87 6.64
C GLU A 87 -2.01 35.85 5.90
N MET A 88 -2.57 36.24 4.76
CA MET A 88 -3.38 35.36 3.91
C MET A 88 -2.57 34.16 3.40
N ALA A 89 -1.29 34.38 3.04
CA ALA A 89 -0.37 33.30 2.68
C ALA A 89 -0.11 32.33 3.83
N GLN A 90 0.09 32.87 5.04
CA GLN A 90 0.31 32.07 6.23
C GLN A 90 -0.93 31.24 6.61
N ARG A 91 -2.13 31.82 6.46
CA ARG A 91 -3.41 31.12 6.68
C ARG A 91 -3.67 30.07 5.61
N LEU A 92 -3.38 30.37 4.34
CA LEU A 92 -3.47 29.39 3.25
C LEU A 92 -2.61 28.15 3.55
N LYS A 93 -1.38 28.36 4.02
CA LYS A 93 -0.47 27.25 4.39
C LYS A 93 -1.08 26.31 5.45
N THR A 94 -1.85 26.82 6.41
CA THR A 94 -2.48 25.98 7.44
C THR A 94 -3.68 25.18 6.93
N MET A 95 -4.23 25.53 5.76
CA MET A 95 -5.37 24.82 5.15
C MET A 95 -4.96 23.54 4.41
N PHE A 96 -3.67 23.36 4.12
CA PHE A 96 -3.10 22.20 3.42
C PHE A 96 -2.25 21.33 4.34
N SER A 97 -1.95 20.11 3.90
CA SER A 97 -1.03 19.23 4.62
C SER A 97 0.37 19.86 4.76
N PRO A 98 1.12 19.55 5.83
CA PRO A 98 2.47 20.07 6.02
C PRO A 98 3.37 19.79 4.81
N GLY A 99 4.08 20.82 4.35
CA GLY A 99 5.00 20.72 3.20
C GLY A 99 4.34 20.84 1.82
N VAL A 100 3.01 21.01 1.74
CA VAL A 100 2.32 21.25 0.46
C VAL A 100 2.48 22.70 0.00
N ILE A 101 2.23 23.66 0.91
CA ILE A 101 2.41 25.09 0.67
C ILE A 101 3.61 25.59 1.49
N SER A 102 4.53 26.27 0.83
CA SER A 102 5.65 26.99 1.45
C SER A 102 5.43 28.51 1.35
N ILE A 103 6.16 29.26 2.18
CA ILE A 103 6.18 30.73 2.12
C ILE A 103 7.54 31.12 1.57
N GLU A 104 7.54 31.70 0.38
CA GLU A 104 8.74 32.21 -0.28
C GLU A 104 8.91 33.69 0.07
N LYS A 105 10.13 34.07 0.50
CA LYS A 105 10.48 35.48 0.73
C LYS A 105 11.13 36.03 -0.53
N ARG A 106 10.49 37.03 -1.13
CA ARG A 106 10.97 37.69 -2.35
C ARG A 106 12.02 38.77 -2.07
N PRO A 107 12.81 39.17 -3.08
CA PRO A 107 13.83 40.23 -2.94
C PRO A 107 13.27 41.59 -2.51
N ASP A 108 12.02 41.88 -2.85
CA ASP A 108 11.27 43.06 -2.43
C ASP A 108 10.79 43.00 -0.96
N GLY A 109 11.10 41.92 -0.25
CA GLY A 109 10.72 41.69 1.15
C GLY A 109 9.34 41.04 1.32
N LYS A 110 8.57 40.84 0.25
CA LYS A 110 7.25 40.21 0.32
C LYS A 110 7.34 38.73 0.69
N ARG A 111 6.30 38.24 1.38
CA ARG A 111 6.14 36.83 1.76
C ARG A 111 4.96 36.27 0.99
N VAL A 112 5.22 35.36 0.06
CA VAL A 112 4.23 34.86 -0.89
C VAL A 112 4.03 33.35 -0.71
N ALA A 113 2.79 32.88 -0.86
CA ALA A 113 2.50 31.45 -0.85
C ALA A 113 2.98 30.80 -2.15
N LYS A 114 3.55 29.60 -2.03
CA LYS A 114 3.97 28.78 -3.16
C LYS A 114 3.59 27.32 -2.94
N VAL A 115 3.13 26.67 -4.00
CA VAL A 115 2.94 25.22 -4.00
C VAL A 115 4.31 24.56 -4.07
N GLU A 116 4.74 23.97 -2.95
CA GLU A 116 6.03 23.30 -2.82
C GLU A 116 5.94 21.86 -3.32
N ASN A 117 5.01 21.08 -2.76
CA ASN A 117 4.86 19.68 -3.11
C ASN A 117 3.42 19.19 -2.98
N ALA A 118 2.66 19.32 -4.07
CA ALA A 118 1.28 18.87 -4.14
C ALA A 118 1.10 17.36 -3.93
N ARG A 119 2.17 16.55 -4.04
CA ARG A 119 2.10 15.10 -3.79
C ARG A 119 1.60 14.80 -2.38
N TYR A 120 1.97 15.61 -1.40
CA TYR A 120 1.65 15.35 0.01
C TYR A 120 0.28 15.88 0.45
N ASP A 121 -0.49 16.48 -0.45
CA ASP A 121 -1.84 16.91 -0.12
C ASP A 121 -2.77 15.71 0.10
N SER A 122 -3.44 15.69 1.25
CA SER A 122 -4.46 14.70 1.58
C SER A 122 -5.82 15.01 0.93
N GLY A 123 -5.98 16.20 0.32
CA GLY A 123 -7.21 16.60 -0.36
C GLY A 123 -8.34 16.97 0.59
N SER A 124 -8.01 17.60 1.72
CA SER A 124 -8.97 18.03 2.76
C SER A 124 -10.01 19.04 2.28
N ARG A 125 -9.67 19.81 1.23
CA ARG A 125 -10.54 20.86 0.65
C ARG A 125 -10.88 22.00 1.62
N ASN A 126 -10.12 22.17 2.71
CA ASN A 126 -10.38 23.19 3.72
C ASN A 126 -10.41 24.62 3.17
N VAL A 127 -9.61 24.90 2.13
CA VAL A 127 -9.52 26.24 1.50
C VAL A 127 -10.88 26.75 0.99
N PHE A 128 -11.79 25.86 0.59
CA PHE A 128 -13.12 26.27 0.09
C PHE A 128 -14.09 26.73 1.18
N ARG A 129 -13.68 26.65 2.45
CA ARG A 129 -14.45 27.19 3.58
C ARG A 129 -14.20 28.69 3.82
N GLU A 130 -13.13 29.23 3.23
CA GLU A 130 -12.72 30.61 3.39
C GLU A 130 -13.15 31.42 2.17
N ASP A 131 -14.04 32.40 2.37
CA ASP A 131 -14.65 33.15 1.27
C ASP A 131 -13.64 33.98 0.47
N ASP A 132 -12.56 34.43 1.09
CA ASP A 132 -11.51 35.24 0.45
C ASP A 132 -10.40 34.41 -0.22
N LEU A 133 -10.36 33.09 0.03
CA LEU A 133 -9.34 32.18 -0.52
C LEU A 133 -9.90 31.16 -1.51
N LYS A 134 -11.19 30.82 -1.42
CA LYS A 134 -11.80 29.74 -2.21
C LYS A 134 -11.66 29.93 -3.73
N ASP A 135 -11.74 31.17 -4.21
CA ASP A 135 -11.68 31.50 -5.64
C ASP A 135 -10.23 31.71 -6.13
N LEU A 136 -9.28 31.86 -5.20
CA LEU A 136 -7.86 32.03 -5.50
C LEU A 136 -7.12 30.69 -5.68
N VAL A 137 -7.78 29.56 -5.39
CA VAL A 137 -7.14 28.24 -5.36
C VAL A 137 -7.93 27.22 -6.15
N GLN A 138 -7.29 26.67 -7.18
CA GLN A 138 -7.83 25.56 -7.95
C GLN A 138 -7.17 24.25 -7.52
N ILE A 139 -7.98 23.29 -7.08
CA ILE A 139 -7.54 21.93 -6.75
C ILE A 139 -8.09 20.96 -7.80
N SER A 140 -7.18 20.29 -8.50
CA SER A 140 -7.48 19.28 -9.52
C SER A 140 -6.55 18.07 -9.36
N ARG A 141 -6.59 17.14 -10.33
CA ARG A 141 -5.74 15.94 -10.36
C ARG A 141 -5.16 15.79 -11.76
N VAL A 142 -3.93 15.30 -11.85
CA VAL A 142 -3.28 14.98 -13.12
C VAL A 142 -3.81 13.60 -13.58
N PRO A 143 -4.58 13.51 -14.69
CA PRO A 143 -5.32 12.29 -15.04
C PRO A 143 -4.46 11.06 -15.35
N ASP A 144 -3.26 11.27 -15.88
CA ASP A 144 -2.31 10.26 -16.33
C ASP A 144 -1.19 9.97 -15.33
N HIS A 145 -1.24 10.59 -14.14
CA HIS A 145 -0.23 10.40 -13.09
C HIS A 145 -0.81 9.65 -11.89
N PHE A 146 -0.47 8.37 -11.78
CA PHE A 146 -0.89 7.49 -10.70
C PHE A 146 0.22 7.34 -9.65
N ILE A 147 -0.15 7.48 -8.38
CA ILE A 147 0.70 7.19 -7.23
C ILE A 147 0.16 5.92 -6.60
N PHE A 148 0.84 4.80 -6.86
CA PHE A 148 0.52 3.50 -6.27
C PHE A 148 1.14 3.36 -4.87
N THR A 149 0.38 2.74 -3.99
CA THR A 149 0.84 2.26 -2.68
C THR A 149 0.53 0.77 -2.59
N ILE A 150 1.55 -0.04 -2.34
CA ILE A 150 1.45 -1.50 -2.25
C ILE A 150 2.14 -1.92 -0.97
N GLU A 151 1.36 -2.48 -0.04
CA GLU A 151 1.84 -3.01 1.23
C GLU A 151 1.77 -4.53 1.18
N SER A 152 2.93 -5.19 1.18
CA SER A 152 3.01 -6.65 1.19
C SER A 152 2.71 -7.20 2.59
N VAL A 153 2.15 -8.42 2.64
CA VAL A 153 2.05 -9.20 3.90
C VAL A 153 3.37 -9.91 4.27
N GLY A 154 4.43 -9.73 3.47
CA GLY A 154 5.78 -10.18 3.74
C GLY A 154 6.24 -11.41 2.94
N ALA A 155 5.33 -12.14 2.29
CA ALA A 155 5.68 -13.32 1.49
C ALA A 155 6.57 -12.97 0.28
N TYR A 156 6.32 -11.81 -0.33
CA TYR A 156 7.10 -11.27 -1.44
C TYR A 156 7.34 -9.79 -1.25
N LYS A 157 8.43 -9.26 -1.82
CA LYS A 157 8.65 -7.81 -1.83
C LYS A 157 7.61 -7.10 -2.71
N PRO A 158 7.17 -5.87 -2.37
CA PRO A 158 6.13 -5.15 -3.12
C PRO A 158 6.44 -4.92 -4.62
N ASP A 159 7.71 -4.70 -4.96
CA ASP A 159 8.18 -4.54 -6.34
C ASP A 159 7.99 -5.81 -7.16
N VAL A 160 8.29 -6.97 -6.58
CA VAL A 160 8.03 -8.28 -7.20
C VAL A 160 6.53 -8.49 -7.41
N LEU A 161 5.69 -8.15 -6.41
CA LEU A 161 4.24 -8.28 -6.52
C LEU A 161 3.65 -7.46 -7.67
N PHE A 162 4.12 -6.23 -7.86
CA PHE A 162 3.67 -5.38 -8.97
C PHE A 162 4.04 -5.99 -10.32
N LEU A 163 5.27 -6.48 -10.48
CA LEU A 163 5.72 -7.14 -11.70
C LEU A 163 4.91 -8.41 -12.01
N GLU A 164 4.63 -9.25 -11.00
CA GLU A 164 3.80 -10.44 -11.16
C GLU A 164 2.36 -10.11 -11.52
N ALA A 165 1.79 -9.01 -11.00
CA ALA A 165 0.47 -8.54 -11.38
C ALA A 165 0.42 -8.14 -12.87
N VAL A 166 1.42 -7.42 -13.36
CA VAL A 166 1.54 -7.04 -14.79
C VAL A 166 1.69 -8.28 -15.67
N LYS A 167 2.54 -9.25 -15.27
CA LYS A 167 2.66 -10.54 -15.97
C LYS A 167 1.32 -11.28 -16.00
N GLY A 168 0.58 -11.27 -14.89
CA GLY A 168 -0.76 -11.86 -14.80
C GLY A 168 -1.73 -11.27 -15.82
N LEU A 169 -1.72 -9.94 -16.00
CA LEU A 169 -2.53 -9.28 -17.04
C LEU A 169 -2.06 -9.66 -18.45
N LYS A 170 -0.76 -9.63 -18.72
CA LYS A 170 -0.17 -10.03 -20.01
C LYS A 170 -0.57 -11.46 -20.40
N ASN A 171 -0.46 -12.40 -19.45
CA ASN A 171 -0.81 -13.80 -19.68
C ASN A 171 -2.30 -13.97 -20.01
N LYS A 172 -3.19 -13.21 -19.35
CA LYS A 172 -4.62 -13.22 -19.70
C LYS A 172 -4.86 -12.79 -21.14
N CYS A 173 -4.20 -11.73 -21.60
CA CYS A 173 -4.31 -11.29 -22.99
C CYS A 173 -3.82 -12.36 -23.97
N ASN A 174 -2.66 -12.97 -23.70
CA ASN A 174 -2.09 -14.02 -24.54
C ASN A 174 -3.02 -15.22 -24.68
N VAL A 175 -3.65 -15.65 -23.59
CA VAL A 175 -4.62 -16.77 -23.60
C VAL A 175 -5.77 -16.50 -24.57
N TYR A 176 -6.33 -15.29 -24.57
CA TYR A 176 -7.41 -14.95 -25.51
C TYR A 176 -6.91 -14.84 -26.95
N MET A 177 -5.73 -14.26 -27.18
CA MET A 177 -5.13 -14.18 -28.51
C MET A 177 -4.90 -15.57 -29.11
N GLU A 178 -4.34 -16.50 -28.35
CA GLU A 178 -4.12 -17.89 -28.80
C GLU A 178 -5.44 -18.62 -29.09
N ALA A 179 -6.47 -18.38 -28.28
CA ALA A 179 -7.79 -18.96 -28.49
C ALA A 179 -8.45 -18.46 -29.79
N LEU A 180 -8.29 -17.17 -30.12
CA LEU A 180 -8.81 -16.60 -31.37
C LEU A 180 -8.10 -17.21 -32.58
N LEU A 181 -6.76 -17.26 -32.55
CA LEU A 181 -5.96 -17.80 -33.67
C LEU A 181 -6.26 -19.28 -33.95
N LYS A 182 -6.56 -20.08 -32.90
CA LYS A 182 -6.95 -21.48 -33.06
C LYS A 182 -8.34 -21.68 -33.65
N ASN A 183 -9.24 -20.71 -33.53
CA ASN A 183 -10.60 -20.80 -34.07
C ASN A 183 -10.69 -20.32 -35.53
N GLU A 184 -9.68 -19.61 -36.02
CA GLU A 184 -9.56 -19.18 -37.42
C GLU A 184 -8.82 -20.20 -38.30
N SER A 185 -8.29 -21.28 -37.71
CA SER A 185 -7.62 -22.40 -38.39
C SER A 185 -8.45 -23.67 -38.37
#